data_AF-I3L4Y3-F1
#
_entry.id   AF-I3L4Y3-F1
#
_cell.length_a   1.000
_cell.length_b   1.000
_cell.length_c   1.000
_cell.angle_alpha   90.00
_cell.angle_beta   90.00
_cell.angle_gamma   90.00
#
_symmetry.space_group_name_H-M   'P 1'
#
loop_
_entity.id
_entity.type
_entity.pdbx_description
1 polymer ?
#
loop_
_entity_poly.entity_id
_entity_poly.type
_entity_poly.pdbx_seq_one_letter_code
_entity_poly.pdbx_strand_id
1 'polypeptide(L)'
;MSGWYRFVGEGGVRMSETCVQVHRCQTDAPMWLNGTHPALGDGITNHTACAHWSGNCCFWKTEVLVKACPGGYHVYRLEGTPWCNLRYCTDPSTVEDKCEKACRPEEECLALNSTWGCFCRQDLNSSDVHSLQPQLDCGPR
;
A
#
# COMPACT_ATOMS: atom_id res chain seq x y z
N MET A 1 4.90 -22.95 7.98
CA MET A 1 3.48 -22.55 7.95
C MET A 1 3.11 -22.30 6.50
N SER A 2 2.13 -23.01 5.95
CA SER A 2 1.61 -22.79 4.60
C SER A 2 0.11 -22.56 4.68
N GLY A 3 -0.38 -21.45 4.15
CA GLY A 3 -1.77 -21.06 4.23
C GLY A 3 -2.12 -20.04 3.17
N TRP A 4 -3.41 -19.76 3.03
CA TRP A 4 -3.89 -18.67 2.19
C TRP A 4 -4.06 -17.42 3.04
N TYR A 5 -3.44 -16.34 2.61
CA TYR A 5 -3.43 -15.07 3.33
C TYR A 5 -3.89 -13.94 2.43
N ARG A 6 -4.48 -12.91 3.04
CA ARG A 6 -4.79 -11.64 2.39
C ARG A 6 -4.02 -10.53 3.09
N PHE A 7 -3.46 -9.60 2.34
CA PHE A 7 -2.94 -8.37 2.91
C PHE A 7 -4.10 -7.47 3.36
N VAL A 8 -4.01 -6.96 4.58
CA VAL A 8 -4.98 -6.04 5.17
C VAL A 8 -4.23 -4.90 5.86
N GLY A 9 -4.75 -3.68 5.77
CA GLY A 9 -4.17 -2.52 6.44
C GLY A 9 -3.85 -1.37 5.50
N GLU A 10 -3.11 -0.40 6.03
CA GLU A 10 -2.89 0.91 5.40
C GLU A 10 -1.75 0.95 4.38
N GLY A 11 -0.99 -0.14 4.25
CA GLY A 11 0.16 -0.22 3.33
C GLY A 11 -0.17 -0.71 1.93
N GLY A 12 -1.46 -0.97 1.64
CA GLY A 12 -1.94 -1.55 0.38
C GLY A 12 -2.57 -2.92 0.58
N VAL A 13 -3.37 -3.35 -0.39
CA VAL A 13 -4.22 -4.57 -0.28
C VAL A 13 -3.71 -5.75 -1.12
N ARG A 14 -2.65 -5.54 -1.91
CA ARG A 14 -2.02 -6.56 -2.76
C ARG A 14 -0.51 -6.37 -2.83
N MET A 15 0.23 -7.40 -3.24
CA MET A 15 1.68 -7.29 -3.46
C MET A 15 2.02 -6.28 -4.57
N SER A 16 3.17 -5.62 -4.49
CA SER A 16 3.68 -4.82 -5.62
C SER A 16 3.96 -5.70 -6.83
N GLU A 17 3.50 -5.29 -8.02
CA GLU A 17 3.86 -5.92 -9.30
C GLU A 17 5.18 -5.36 -9.87
N THR A 18 5.77 -4.37 -9.19
CA THR A 18 6.99 -3.70 -9.61
C THR A 18 8.11 -3.90 -8.60
N CYS A 19 9.34 -3.86 -9.11
CA CYS A 19 10.53 -3.99 -8.29
C CYS A 19 10.60 -2.88 -7.23
N VAL A 20 10.54 -3.29 -5.96
CA VAL A 20 10.68 -2.39 -4.83
C VAL A 20 12.17 -2.21 -4.51
N GLN A 21 12.61 -0.97 -4.28
CA GLN A 21 13.99 -0.66 -3.92
C GLN A 21 14.37 -1.22 -2.55
N VAL A 22 15.65 -1.59 -2.35
CA VAL A 22 16.17 -2.10 -1.06
C VAL A 22 15.88 -1.14 0.12
N HIS A 23 15.81 -1.70 1.33
CA HIS A 23 15.49 -0.97 2.58
C HIS A 23 14.11 -0.28 2.58
N ARG A 24 13.11 -0.93 1.98
CA ARG A 24 11.70 -0.52 1.99
C ARG A 24 10.83 -1.59 2.66
N CYS A 25 9.58 -1.25 2.99
CA CYS A 25 8.64 -2.16 3.66
C CYS A 25 9.18 -2.77 4.97
N GLN A 26 10.06 -2.03 5.68
CA GLN A 26 10.71 -2.48 6.91
C GLN A 26 11.50 -3.78 6.73
N THR A 27 12.19 -3.94 5.62
CA THR A 27 13.07 -5.08 5.33
C THR A 27 14.24 -4.64 4.47
N ASP A 28 15.37 -5.35 4.54
CA ASP A 28 16.53 -5.02 3.71
C ASP A 28 16.34 -5.47 2.26
N ALA A 29 15.76 -6.66 2.05
CA ALA A 29 15.49 -7.24 0.73
C ALA A 29 13.96 -7.39 0.50
N PRO A 30 13.29 -6.35 -0.01
CA PRO A 30 11.85 -6.41 -0.26
C PRO A 30 11.50 -7.38 -1.37
N MET A 31 10.41 -8.12 -1.17
CA MET A 31 9.85 -9.03 -2.15
C MET A 31 8.63 -8.44 -2.85
N TRP A 32 8.56 -8.62 -4.16
CA TRP A 32 7.48 -8.16 -5.04
C TRP A 32 7.03 -9.30 -5.96
N LEU A 33 5.84 -9.20 -6.54
CA LEU A 33 5.27 -10.19 -7.43
C LEU A 33 5.74 -9.94 -8.87
N ASN A 34 6.45 -10.89 -9.46
CA ASN A 34 6.85 -10.81 -10.86
C ASN A 34 5.73 -11.30 -11.78
N GLY A 35 5.06 -10.35 -12.39
CA GLY A 35 3.90 -10.56 -13.25
C GLY A 35 2.67 -9.82 -12.73
N THR A 36 1.61 -9.86 -13.51
CA THR A 36 0.33 -9.22 -13.18
C THR A 36 -0.52 -10.14 -12.32
N HIS A 37 -1.26 -9.58 -11.35
CA HIS A 37 -2.22 -10.34 -10.58
C HIS A 37 -3.33 -10.91 -11.48
N PRO A 38 -3.88 -12.10 -11.16
CA PRO A 38 -5.00 -12.66 -11.90
C PRO A 38 -6.26 -11.79 -11.80
N ALA A 39 -7.10 -11.88 -12.82
CA ALA A 39 -8.44 -11.32 -12.82
C ALA A 39 -9.46 -12.29 -12.17
N LEU A 40 -10.65 -11.77 -11.88
CA LEU A 40 -11.74 -12.60 -11.38
C LEU A 40 -12.16 -13.61 -12.46
N GLY A 41 -12.04 -14.90 -12.17
CA GLY A 41 -12.38 -15.98 -13.10
C GLY A 41 -11.17 -16.82 -13.56
N ASP A 42 -9.95 -16.30 -13.43
CA ASP A 42 -8.72 -16.99 -13.85
C ASP A 42 -8.37 -18.18 -12.93
N GLY A 43 -9.02 -18.29 -11.77
CA GLY A 43 -8.77 -19.35 -10.80
C GLY A 43 -7.53 -19.07 -9.95
N ILE A 44 -6.75 -20.12 -9.68
CA ILE A 44 -5.48 -20.03 -8.95
C ILE A 44 -4.35 -20.00 -9.97
N THR A 45 -3.57 -18.93 -10.00
CA THR A 45 -2.43 -18.75 -10.91
C THR A 45 -1.12 -18.87 -10.14
N ASN A 46 -0.08 -19.40 -10.80
CA ASN A 46 1.26 -19.49 -10.24
C ASN A 46 2.11 -18.31 -10.72
N HIS A 47 2.78 -17.65 -9.79
CA HIS A 47 3.65 -16.50 -10.02
C HIS A 47 4.97 -16.66 -9.26
N THR A 48 5.95 -15.84 -9.61
CA THR A 48 7.23 -15.78 -8.87
C THR A 48 7.28 -14.51 -8.03
N ALA A 49 7.48 -14.64 -6.73
CA ALA A 49 7.89 -13.53 -5.88
C ALA A 49 9.41 -13.35 -5.97
N CYS A 50 9.84 -12.13 -6.30
CA CYS A 50 11.24 -11.74 -6.48
C CYS A 50 11.70 -10.85 -5.34
N ALA A 51 12.88 -11.12 -4.77
CA ALA A 51 13.52 -10.23 -3.80
C ALA A 51 14.57 -9.34 -4.47
N HIS A 52 14.53 -8.04 -4.20
CA HIS A 52 15.56 -7.11 -4.66
C HIS A 52 16.76 -7.13 -3.71
N TRP A 53 17.94 -7.46 -4.23
CA TRP A 53 19.20 -7.37 -3.50
C TRP A 53 20.39 -7.09 -4.42
N SER A 54 21.40 -6.36 -3.92
CA SER A 54 22.67 -6.15 -4.62
C SER A 54 22.54 -5.62 -6.07
N GLY A 55 21.57 -4.74 -6.32
CA GLY A 55 21.29 -4.18 -7.65
C GLY A 55 20.56 -5.12 -8.62
N ASN A 56 20.20 -6.33 -8.18
CA ASN A 56 19.36 -7.26 -8.93
C ASN A 56 17.94 -7.27 -8.35
N CYS A 57 16.97 -6.80 -9.13
CA CYS A 57 15.56 -6.76 -8.76
C CYS A 57 14.93 -8.14 -8.47
N CYS A 58 15.53 -9.23 -8.93
CA CYS A 58 15.03 -10.59 -8.70
C CYS A 58 16.20 -11.52 -8.35
N PHE A 59 16.92 -11.19 -7.27
CA PHE A 59 18.07 -11.95 -6.79
C PHE A 59 17.63 -13.28 -6.17
N TRP A 60 16.64 -13.26 -5.28
CA TRP A 60 15.98 -14.47 -4.77
C TRP A 60 14.59 -14.63 -5.36
N LYS A 61 14.16 -15.89 -5.52
CA LYS A 61 12.89 -16.28 -6.14
C LYS A 61 12.17 -17.28 -5.27
N THR A 62 10.86 -17.10 -5.15
CA THR A 62 9.96 -18.03 -4.47
C THR A 62 8.67 -18.13 -5.26
N GLU A 63 8.14 -19.34 -5.43
CA GLU A 63 6.83 -19.50 -6.07
C GLU A 63 5.71 -19.06 -5.13
N VAL A 64 4.69 -18.42 -5.70
CA VAL A 64 3.53 -17.91 -4.98
C VAL A 64 2.29 -18.21 -5.81
N LEU A 65 1.30 -18.83 -5.18
CA LEU A 65 -0.01 -18.98 -5.80
C LEU A 65 -0.89 -17.79 -5.45
N VAL A 66 -1.56 -17.23 -6.44
CA VAL A 66 -2.43 -16.07 -6.29
C VAL A 66 -3.82 -16.41 -6.79
N LYS A 67 -4.84 -15.87 -6.13
CA LYS A 67 -6.23 -15.98 -6.57
C LYS A 67 -6.95 -14.65 -6.35
N ALA A 68 -7.64 -14.17 -7.38
CA ALA A 68 -8.58 -13.06 -7.25
C ALA A 68 -9.89 -13.53 -6.60
N CYS A 69 -10.42 -12.73 -5.68
CA CYS A 69 -11.65 -13.03 -4.95
C CYS A 69 -12.74 -11.98 -5.23
N PRO A 70 -14.03 -12.37 -5.15
CA PRO A 70 -15.12 -11.40 -5.13
C PRO A 70 -14.93 -10.39 -3.99
N GLY A 71 -15.09 -9.10 -4.28
CA GLY A 71 -14.78 -8.00 -3.34
C GLY A 71 -13.46 -7.27 -3.62
N GLY A 72 -12.82 -7.51 -4.76
CA GLY A 72 -11.73 -6.66 -5.26
C GLY A 72 -10.37 -6.88 -4.59
N TYR A 73 -10.16 -8.04 -3.96
CA TYR A 73 -8.89 -8.36 -3.30
C TYR A 73 -8.28 -9.68 -3.80
N HIS A 74 -7.00 -9.86 -3.51
CA HIS A 74 -6.24 -11.06 -3.85
C HIS A 74 -5.84 -11.83 -2.59
N VAL A 75 -5.86 -13.16 -2.69
CA VAL A 75 -5.32 -14.06 -1.67
C VAL A 75 -4.10 -14.77 -2.21
N TYR A 76 -3.14 -15.00 -1.32
CA TYR A 76 -1.83 -15.51 -1.65
C TYR A 76 -1.54 -16.75 -0.81
N ARG A 77 -1.08 -17.81 -1.46
CA ARG A 77 -0.46 -18.92 -0.76
C ARG A 77 1.03 -18.62 -0.63
N LEU A 78 1.38 -17.98 0.47
CA LEU A 78 2.76 -17.60 0.77
C LEU A 78 3.45 -18.71 1.57
N GLU A 79 4.72 -18.95 1.24
CA GLU A 79 5.61 -19.74 2.07
C GLU A 79 6.44 -18.84 2.98
N GLY A 80 7.09 -19.43 3.99
CA GLY A 80 8.05 -18.68 4.80
C GLY A 80 9.19 -18.18 3.94
N THR A 81 9.66 -16.96 4.21
CA THR A 81 10.77 -16.40 3.43
C THR A 81 12.04 -17.24 3.65
N PRO A 82 12.80 -17.55 2.58
CA PRO A 82 13.95 -18.44 2.68
C PRO A 82 15.11 -17.84 3.52
N TRP A 83 15.13 -16.52 3.72
CA TRP A 83 16.14 -15.83 4.51
C TRP A 83 15.52 -14.79 5.45
N CYS A 84 16.27 -14.40 6.48
CA CYS A 84 15.79 -13.55 7.58
C CYS A 84 15.47 -12.11 7.16
N ASN A 85 16.09 -11.60 6.10
CA ASN A 85 16.05 -10.19 5.72
C ASN A 85 15.04 -9.89 4.59
N LEU A 86 14.10 -10.82 4.35
CA LEU A 86 13.13 -10.75 3.26
C LEU A 86 11.73 -10.54 3.84
N ARG A 87 10.93 -9.70 3.17
CA ARG A 87 9.51 -9.49 3.49
C ARG A 87 8.74 -9.15 2.23
N TYR A 88 7.52 -9.66 2.12
CA TYR A 88 6.59 -9.33 1.03
C TYR A 88 6.08 -7.90 1.18
N CYS A 89 6.31 -7.08 0.14
CA CYS A 89 5.82 -5.70 0.05
C CYS A 89 4.46 -5.63 -0.61
N THR A 90 3.60 -4.78 -0.05
CA THR A 90 2.36 -4.36 -0.68
C THR A 90 2.55 -3.17 -1.61
N ASP A 91 1.64 -3.02 -2.57
CA ASP A 91 1.61 -1.91 -3.52
C ASP A 91 0.94 -0.68 -2.88
N PRO A 92 1.68 0.43 -2.67
CA PRO A 92 1.13 1.64 -2.07
C PRO A 92 0.06 2.32 -2.94
N SER A 93 0.01 2.04 -4.25
CA SER A 93 -1.06 2.57 -5.12
C SER A 93 -2.43 1.93 -4.86
N THR A 94 -2.45 0.82 -4.11
CA THR A 94 -3.68 0.12 -3.72
C THR A 94 -4.15 0.44 -2.31
N VAL A 95 -3.53 1.42 -1.67
CA VAL A 95 -4.08 1.99 -0.45
C VAL A 95 -5.39 2.66 -0.85
N GLU A 96 -6.51 2.12 -0.36
CA GLU A 96 -7.81 2.79 -0.49
C GLU A 96 -7.66 4.24 -0.02
N ASP A 97 -8.20 5.17 -0.81
CA ASP A 97 -8.27 6.59 -0.44
C ASP A 97 -9.01 6.71 0.89
N LYS A 98 -8.28 6.69 2.00
CA LYS A 98 -8.82 7.00 3.33
C LYS A 98 -9.20 8.48 3.46
N CYS A 99 -9.06 9.25 2.39
CA CYS A 99 -9.51 10.63 2.34
C CYS A 99 -11.02 10.79 2.18
N GLU A 100 -11.81 9.76 2.49
CA GLU A 100 -13.25 9.90 2.68
C GLU A 100 -13.64 10.60 3.99
N LYS A 101 -12.71 10.81 4.95
CA LYS A 101 -13.01 11.56 6.19
C LYS A 101 -11.95 12.57 6.61
N ALA A 102 -12.34 13.85 6.49
CA ALA A 102 -11.94 15.01 7.29
C ALA A 102 -10.56 15.68 7.06
N CYS A 103 -10.18 15.95 5.81
CA CYS A 103 -9.39 17.17 5.57
C CYS A 103 -10.34 18.37 5.51
N ARG A 104 -9.89 19.51 6.02
CA ARG A 104 -10.67 20.76 5.89
C ARG A 104 -10.74 21.17 4.41
N PRO A 105 -11.73 21.98 4.01
CA PRO A 105 -11.77 22.56 2.66
C PRO A 105 -10.49 23.32 2.28
N GLU A 106 -9.78 23.83 3.30
CA GLU A 106 -8.50 24.54 3.18
C GLU A 106 -7.29 23.60 3.00
N GLU A 107 -7.49 22.30 3.09
CA GLU A 107 -6.43 21.30 3.05
C GLU A 107 -6.57 20.42 1.80
N GLU A 108 -5.45 19.88 1.36
CA GLU A 108 -5.32 18.85 0.36
C GLU A 108 -4.72 17.60 0.99
N CYS A 109 -5.29 16.46 0.63
CA CYS A 109 -4.87 15.17 1.10
C CYS A 109 -3.69 14.71 0.25
N LEU A 110 -2.50 14.64 0.85
CA LEU A 110 -1.30 14.23 0.13
C LEU A 110 -0.73 12.96 0.76
N ALA A 111 -0.29 12.04 -0.11
CA ALA A 111 0.47 10.87 0.29
C ALA A 111 1.95 11.22 0.43
N LEU A 112 2.47 11.18 1.65
CA LEU A 112 3.89 11.38 1.96
C LEU A 112 4.45 10.12 2.63
N ASN A 113 5.50 9.55 2.03
CA ASN A 113 6.20 8.37 2.55
C ASN A 113 5.28 7.19 2.89
N SER A 114 4.29 6.92 2.03
CA SER A 114 3.32 5.84 2.21
C SER A 114 2.33 6.05 3.37
N THR A 115 2.17 7.28 3.85
CA THR A 115 1.16 7.72 4.81
C THR A 115 0.35 8.89 4.27
N TRP A 116 -0.96 8.91 4.53
CA TRP A 116 -1.86 10.00 4.14
C TRP A 116 -1.88 11.09 5.22
N GLY A 117 -1.87 12.35 4.80
CA GLY A 117 -2.04 13.50 5.69
C GLY A 117 -2.76 14.65 5.00
N CYS A 118 -3.35 15.54 5.79
CA CYS A 118 -3.94 16.79 5.31
C CYS A 118 -2.89 17.90 5.36
N PHE A 119 -2.68 18.59 4.25
CA PHE A 119 -1.71 19.66 4.11
C PHE A 119 -2.41 20.91 3.58
N CYS A 120 -2.03 22.09 4.05
CA CYS A 120 -2.61 23.33 3.54
C CYS A 120 -2.36 23.45 2.03
N ARG A 121 -3.39 23.83 1.28
CA ARG A 121 -3.23 24.09 -0.15
C ARG A 121 -2.34 25.32 -0.36
N GLN A 122 -1.45 25.25 -1.35
CA GLN A 122 -0.49 26.33 -1.64
C GLN A 122 -1.15 27.55 -2.31
N ASP A 123 -2.39 27.42 -2.76
CA ASP A 123 -3.20 28.50 -3.35
C ASP A 123 -3.93 29.35 -2.30
N LEU A 124 -3.89 28.96 -1.01
CA LEU A 124 -4.48 29.72 0.08
C LEU A 124 -3.51 30.80 0.56
N ASN A 125 -3.65 31.99 0.00
CA ASN A 125 -2.91 33.17 0.40
C ASN A 125 -3.57 33.81 1.65
N SER A 126 -3.63 33.08 2.77
CA SER A 126 -4.12 33.61 4.04
C SER A 126 -2.95 34.09 4.89
N SER A 127 -2.55 35.34 4.69
CA SER A 127 -1.56 36.03 5.54
C SER A 127 -2.20 36.67 6.78
N ASP A 128 -3.53 36.79 6.78
CA ASP A 128 -4.29 37.58 7.73
C ASP A 128 -5.00 36.71 8.78
N VAL A 129 -4.58 36.88 10.04
CA VAL A 129 -5.22 36.31 11.24
C VAL A 129 -6.70 36.70 11.34
N HIS A 130 -7.10 37.82 10.74
CA HIS A 130 -8.49 38.29 10.69
C HIS A 130 -9.42 37.45 9.81
N SER A 131 -8.88 36.64 8.90
CA SER A 131 -9.64 35.74 8.02
C SER A 131 -9.95 34.39 8.68
N LEU A 132 -9.32 34.10 9.82
CA LEU A 132 -9.56 32.90 10.62
C LEU A 132 -10.75 33.14 11.55
N GLN A 133 -11.96 33.15 11.01
CA GLN A 133 -13.18 33.17 11.83
C GLN A 133 -13.48 31.76 12.36
N PRO A 134 -13.36 31.50 13.67
CA PRO A 134 -13.74 30.21 14.23
C PRO A 134 -15.27 30.04 14.14
N GLN A 135 -15.73 29.02 13.42
CA GLN A 135 -17.11 28.56 13.46
C GLN A 135 -17.29 27.66 14.69
N LEU A 136 -18.15 28.09 15.63
CA LEU A 136 -18.55 27.33 16.79
C LEU A 136 -20.00 26.90 16.59
N ASP A 137 -20.24 25.60 16.44
CA ASP A 137 -21.60 25.04 16.39
C ASP A 137 -21.88 24.32 17.71
N CYS A 138 -22.83 24.83 18.48
CA CYS A 138 -23.21 24.28 19.78
C CYS A 138 -24.48 23.43 19.59
N GLY A 139 -24.33 22.11 19.70
CA GLY A 139 -25.45 21.17 19.64
C GLY A 139 -26.47 21.37 20.77
N PRO A 140 -27.74 20.93 20.58
CA PRO A 140 -28.81 21.10 21.56
C PRO A 140 -28.50 20.34 22.86
N ARG A 141 -28.91 20.94 24.00
CA ARG A 141 -28.82 20.36 25.35
C ARG A 141 -29.70 19.14 25.53
#